data_AF-A0A959C424-F1
#
_entry.id   AF-A0A959C424-F1
#
_cell.length_a   1.000
_cell.length_b   1.000
_cell.length_c   1.000
_cell.angle_alpha   90.00
_cell.angle_beta   90.00
_cell.angle_gamma   90.00
#
_symmetry.space_group_name_H-M   'P 1'
#
loop_
_entity.id
_entity.type
_entity.pdbx_description
1 polymer ?
#
loop_
_entity_poly.entity_id
_entity_poly.type
_entity_poly.pdbx_seq_one_letter_code
_entity_poly.pdbx_strand_id
1 'polypeptide(L)'
;MSKKGILKLYLFSLTLLAALTARAQPFLTFTGGIQQVLPDEEKYHDFLVPESDSARQLILELKGADGGWIEYTYIDRFNEQRTQRVNAGEGATISTTYRIGTGIGEIPPGATIRMVIGKRGQWAKYDLLPDGKFGAGGGGGTAILMSRGQSSAWQILMVAGAGAGAGVQKMGDQIKYYPGQAGNSDEYSYGNSHPDKIAEGGTSGGGGKSVETSGGGGGAYGNGEHQLGELHYGNAGWKDRNLSGEPLGGIGGTQAGCRNGGWGFGGGGSG
;
A
#
# COMPACT_ATOMS: atom_id res chain seq x y z
N MET A 1 -22.81 39.91 37.85
CA MET A 1 -22.78 38.93 36.74
C MET A 1 -24.10 38.19 36.68
N SER A 2 -24.74 38.14 35.50
CA SER A 2 -25.99 37.38 35.29
C SER A 2 -25.72 35.88 35.36
N LYS A 3 -26.59 35.11 36.04
CA LYS A 3 -26.53 33.64 36.09
C LYS A 3 -26.46 32.99 34.69
N LYS A 4 -27.01 33.66 33.66
CA LYS A 4 -26.94 33.21 32.26
C LYS A 4 -25.53 33.34 31.64
N GLY A 5 -24.69 34.24 32.14
CA GLY A 5 -23.31 34.42 31.68
C GLY A 5 -22.37 33.32 32.20
N ILE A 6 -22.56 32.90 33.46
CA ILE A 6 -21.75 31.85 34.09
C ILE A 6 -22.00 30.49 33.42
N LEU A 7 -23.26 30.16 33.11
CA LEU A 7 -23.60 28.89 32.43
C LEU A 7 -23.02 28.79 31.02
N LYS A 8 -23.00 29.88 30.26
CA LYS A 8 -22.38 29.91 28.91
C LYS A 8 -20.87 29.72 28.97
N LEU A 9 -20.21 30.26 30.00
CA LEU A 9 -18.77 30.08 30.20
C LEU A 9 -18.43 28.62 30.55
N TYR A 10 -19.26 27.97 31.38
CA TYR A 10 -19.12 26.56 31.74
C TYR A 10 -19.39 25.60 30.57
N LEU A 11 -20.38 25.89 29.71
CA LEU A 11 -20.62 25.06 28.52
C LEU A 11 -19.49 25.19 27.49
N PHE A 12 -18.94 26.40 27.32
CA PHE A 12 -17.84 26.66 26.39
C PHE A 12 -16.51 26.03 26.86
N SER A 13 -16.27 26.00 28.18
CA SER A 13 -15.10 25.30 28.73
C SER A 13 -15.22 23.78 28.63
N LEU A 14 -16.44 23.21 28.78
CA LEU A 14 -16.65 21.77 28.61
C LEU A 14 -16.43 21.30 27.17
N THR A 15 -16.88 22.06 26.17
CA THR A 15 -16.66 21.72 24.76
C THR A 15 -15.20 21.88 24.34
N LEU A 16 -14.48 22.86 24.90
CA LEU A 16 -13.04 23.02 24.64
C LEU A 16 -12.23 21.87 25.25
N LEU A 17 -12.59 21.39 26.45
CA LEU A 17 -11.93 20.26 27.11
C LEU A 17 -12.20 18.93 26.38
N ALA A 18 -13.42 18.73 25.88
CA ALA A 18 -13.77 17.55 25.07
C ALA A 18 -13.08 17.54 23.69
N ALA A 19 -12.83 18.71 23.09
CA ALA A 19 -12.08 18.83 21.85
C ALA A 19 -10.57 18.56 22.04
N LEU A 20 -10.01 18.86 23.22
CA LEU A 20 -8.61 18.57 23.56
C LEU A 20 -8.34 17.07 23.80
N THR A 21 -9.35 16.29 24.15
CA THR A 21 -9.25 14.82 24.26
C THR A 21 -9.37 14.09 22.91
N ALA A 22 -9.63 14.80 21.80
CA ALA A 22 -10.20 14.17 20.62
C ALA A 22 -9.22 13.45 19.66
N ARG A 23 -7.90 13.56 19.81
CA ARG A 23 -6.93 12.71 19.08
C ARG A 23 -5.63 12.52 19.87
N ALA A 24 -5.73 11.90 21.04
CA ALA A 24 -4.52 11.33 21.64
C ALA A 24 -3.95 10.31 20.65
N GLN A 25 -2.72 10.52 20.17
CA GLN A 25 -2.04 9.51 19.37
C GLN A 25 -2.03 8.20 20.18
N PRO A 26 -2.39 7.06 19.58
CA PRO A 26 -2.33 5.79 20.28
C PRO A 26 -0.89 5.55 20.72
N PHE A 27 -0.69 5.29 22.01
CA PHE A 27 0.60 4.84 22.52
C PHE A 27 0.78 3.37 22.14
N LEU A 28 2.01 2.97 21.81
CA LEU A 28 2.35 1.56 21.76
C LEU A 28 2.17 0.98 23.17
N THR A 29 1.36 -0.07 23.29
CA THR A 29 1.16 -0.76 24.55
C THR A 29 2.11 -1.95 24.60
N PHE A 30 3.15 -1.85 25.41
CA PHE A 30 4.15 -2.89 25.59
C PHE A 30 3.71 -4.00 26.56
N THR A 31 2.45 -4.44 26.47
CA THR A 31 1.88 -5.49 27.33
C THR A 31 2.14 -6.90 26.80
N GLY A 32 2.96 -7.05 25.75
CA GLY A 32 3.18 -8.32 25.05
C GLY A 32 2.03 -8.73 24.12
N GLY A 33 1.02 -7.87 23.94
CA GLY A 33 -0.10 -8.10 23.02
C GLY A 33 0.23 -7.69 21.58
N ILE A 34 -0.51 -8.28 20.63
CA ILE A 34 -0.45 -7.91 19.21
C ILE A 34 -1.39 -6.73 18.98
N GLN A 35 -0.87 -5.61 18.46
CA GLN A 35 -1.67 -4.53 17.93
C GLN A 35 -1.77 -4.71 16.42
N GLN A 36 -2.97 -5.03 15.91
CA GLN A 36 -3.20 -5.15 14.49
C GLN A 36 -3.80 -3.85 13.95
N VAL A 37 -3.13 -3.26 12.96
CA VAL A 37 -3.67 -2.13 12.20
C VAL A 37 -4.27 -2.68 10.92
N LEU A 38 -5.58 -2.55 10.78
CA LEU A 38 -6.28 -3.00 9.57
C LEU A 38 -6.28 -1.88 8.53
N PRO A 39 -6.23 -2.21 7.24
CA PRO A 39 -6.42 -1.24 6.17
C PRO A 39 -7.83 -0.66 6.26
N ASP A 40 -7.93 0.59 6.71
CA ASP A 40 -9.15 1.38 6.78
C ASP A 40 -9.14 2.52 5.75
N GLU A 41 -10.03 3.50 5.88
CA GLU A 41 -9.99 4.70 5.04
C GLU A 41 -8.67 5.48 5.23
N GLU A 42 -8.07 5.40 6.43
CA GLU A 42 -6.84 6.08 6.77
C GLU A 42 -5.64 5.49 6.03
N LYS A 43 -4.77 6.39 5.59
CA LYS A 43 -3.59 6.06 4.78
C LYS A 43 -2.41 5.63 5.65
N TYR A 44 -2.37 6.09 6.88
CA TYR A 44 -1.32 5.78 7.83
C TYR A 44 -1.80 5.95 9.26
N HIS A 45 -1.13 5.28 10.19
CA HIS A 45 -1.34 5.39 11.63
C HIS A 45 -0.03 5.74 12.32
N ASP A 46 -0.09 6.66 13.27
CA ASP A 46 1.08 7.10 14.06
C ASP A 46 0.97 6.60 15.49
N PHE A 47 2.07 6.08 16.00
CA PHE A 47 2.20 5.57 17.36
C PHE A 47 3.37 6.23 18.06
N LEU A 48 3.18 6.64 19.32
CA LEU A 48 4.29 7.13 20.15
C LEU A 48 4.93 5.97 20.91
N VAL A 49 6.25 5.91 20.92
CA VAL A 49 7.05 5.04 21.78
C VAL A 49 7.13 5.66 23.17
N PRO A 50 6.56 5.03 24.23
CA PRO A 50 6.69 5.49 25.61
C PRO A 50 8.11 5.88 26.03
N GLU A 51 8.25 6.99 26.74
CA GLU A 51 9.54 7.47 27.26
C GLU A 51 10.12 6.59 28.37
N SER A 52 9.26 5.91 29.13
CA SER A 52 9.64 5.17 30.33
C SER A 52 10.25 3.79 30.08
N ASP A 53 10.58 3.44 28.83
CA ASP A 53 10.68 2.04 28.42
C ASP A 53 11.93 1.62 27.63
N SER A 54 13.11 1.88 28.21
CA SER A 54 14.42 1.74 27.56
C SER A 54 15.02 0.33 27.50
N ALA A 55 14.25 -0.74 27.76
CA ALA A 55 14.77 -2.11 27.81
C ALA A 55 13.82 -3.15 27.17
N ARG A 56 13.04 -2.74 26.16
CA ARG A 56 12.05 -3.60 25.49
C ARG A 56 12.41 -3.86 24.03
N GLN A 57 11.81 -4.92 23.50
CA GLN A 57 11.85 -5.24 22.07
C GLN A 57 10.51 -4.88 21.44
N LEU A 58 10.57 -4.31 20.25
CA LEU A 58 9.43 -4.07 19.39
C LEU A 58 9.53 -5.03 18.20
N ILE A 59 8.58 -5.97 18.11
CA ILE A 59 8.44 -6.85 16.96
C ILE A 59 7.47 -6.18 16.00
N LEU A 60 7.93 -5.95 14.78
CA LEU A 60 7.15 -5.33 13.73
C LEU A 60 6.95 -6.33 12.61
N GLU A 61 5.69 -6.53 12.22
CA GLU A 61 5.31 -7.33 11.08
C GLU A 61 4.54 -6.46 10.09
N LEU A 62 4.82 -6.65 8.80
CA LEU A 62 4.28 -5.83 7.74
C LEU A 62 3.93 -6.71 6.55
N LYS A 63 2.72 -6.52 6.00
CA LYS A 63 2.32 -7.10 4.72
C LYS A 63 2.05 -5.99 3.70
N GLY A 64 2.62 -6.11 2.50
CA GLY A 64 2.26 -5.29 1.35
C GLY A 64 0.82 -5.58 0.91
N ALA A 65 0.18 -4.66 0.20
CA ALA A 65 -1.16 -4.96 -0.31
C ALA A 65 -1.09 -5.94 -1.48
N ASP A 66 -2.09 -6.82 -1.57
CA ASP A 66 -2.25 -7.70 -2.72
C ASP A 66 -2.67 -6.90 -3.97
N GLY A 67 -2.45 -7.46 -5.15
CA GLY A 67 -3.04 -6.93 -6.37
C GLY A 67 -4.56 -7.18 -6.46
N GLY A 68 -5.15 -6.55 -7.47
CA GLY A 68 -6.52 -6.79 -7.92
C GLY A 68 -6.59 -8.01 -8.83
N TRP A 69 -7.71 -8.72 -8.77
CA TRP A 69 -7.98 -9.92 -9.56
C TRP A 69 -8.91 -9.63 -10.74
N ILE A 70 -8.97 -10.55 -11.70
CA ILE A 70 -9.94 -10.53 -12.80
C ILE A 70 -10.88 -11.71 -12.64
N GLU A 71 -12.19 -11.47 -12.74
CA GLU A 71 -13.21 -12.52 -12.80
C GLU A 71 -14.00 -12.35 -14.09
N TYR A 72 -14.21 -13.43 -14.81
CA TYR A 72 -15.04 -13.38 -16.01
C TYR A 72 -15.81 -14.66 -16.20
N THR A 73 -16.90 -14.55 -16.94
CA THR A 73 -17.72 -15.70 -17.30
C THR A 73 -17.48 -16.10 -18.76
N TYR A 74 -17.52 -17.41 -19.04
CA TYR A 74 -17.33 -17.99 -20.36
C TYR A 74 -18.29 -19.17 -20.56
N ILE A 75 -18.57 -19.50 -21.82
CA ILE A 75 -19.29 -20.72 -22.20
C ILE A 75 -18.27 -21.80 -22.51
N ASP A 76 -18.35 -22.93 -21.83
CA ASP A 76 -17.43 -24.05 -22.05
C ASP A 76 -17.82 -24.88 -23.29
N ARG A 77 -17.05 -25.94 -23.56
CA ARG A 77 -17.30 -26.86 -24.69
C ARG A 77 -18.62 -27.65 -24.59
N PHE A 78 -19.29 -27.62 -23.45
CA PHE A 78 -20.58 -28.27 -23.19
C PHE A 78 -21.74 -27.29 -23.22
N ASN A 79 -21.50 -26.05 -23.67
CA ASN A 79 -22.48 -24.96 -23.67
C ASN A 79 -22.96 -24.58 -22.26
N GLU A 80 -22.11 -24.78 -21.24
CA GLU A 80 -22.37 -24.39 -19.85
C GLU A 80 -21.68 -23.08 -19.52
N GLN A 81 -22.39 -22.21 -18.80
CA GLN A 81 -21.83 -20.95 -18.29
C GLN A 81 -20.97 -21.22 -17.06
N ARG A 82 -19.68 -20.84 -17.13
CA ARG A 82 -18.70 -20.99 -16.05
C ARG A 82 -18.04 -19.68 -15.73
N THR A 83 -17.65 -19.48 -14.47
CA THR A 83 -16.88 -18.31 -14.04
C THR A 83 -15.45 -18.72 -13.73
N GLN A 84 -14.49 -17.97 -14.27
CA GLN A 84 -13.07 -18.11 -13.98
C GLN A 84 -12.59 -16.87 -13.24
N ARG A 85 -11.76 -17.07 -12.21
CA ARG A 85 -11.01 -16.01 -11.55
C ARG A 85 -9.52 -16.18 -11.79
N VAL A 86 -8.85 -15.08 -12.11
CA VAL A 86 -7.39 -14.99 -12.23
C VAL A 86 -6.92 -14.10 -11.09
N ASN A 87 -6.24 -14.72 -10.13
CA ASN A 87 -5.77 -14.04 -8.94
C ASN A 87 -4.54 -13.17 -9.25
N ALA A 88 -4.43 -12.08 -8.50
CA ALA A 88 -3.27 -11.21 -8.52
C ALA A 88 -2.10 -11.81 -7.72
N GLY A 89 -0.98 -11.12 -7.72
CA GLY A 89 0.12 -11.38 -6.81
C GLY A 89 -0.25 -10.97 -5.38
N GLU A 90 0.29 -11.70 -4.42
CA GLU A 90 0.18 -11.36 -3.01
C GLU A 90 1.24 -10.32 -2.63
N GLY A 91 0.92 -9.43 -1.69
CA GLY A 91 1.92 -8.55 -1.11
C GLY A 91 2.87 -9.33 -0.21
N ALA A 92 4.13 -8.92 -0.17
CA ALA A 92 5.15 -9.58 0.64
C ALA A 92 4.89 -9.37 2.13
N THR A 93 5.19 -10.39 2.94
CA THR A 93 5.20 -10.29 4.40
C THR A 93 6.64 -10.23 4.89
N ILE A 94 6.96 -9.25 5.72
CA ILE A 94 8.26 -9.14 6.38
C ILE A 94 8.09 -8.89 7.88
N SER A 95 9.04 -9.39 8.67
CA SER A 95 9.07 -9.19 10.11
C SER A 95 10.47 -8.84 10.57
N THR A 96 10.58 -7.98 11.57
CA THR A 96 11.86 -7.59 12.17
C THR A 96 11.67 -7.20 13.63
N THR A 97 12.74 -7.33 14.40
CA THR A 97 12.75 -7.00 15.83
C THR A 97 13.72 -5.87 16.08
N TYR A 98 13.22 -4.79 16.68
CA TYR A 98 14.02 -3.65 17.11
C TYR A 98 14.15 -3.62 18.63
N ARG A 99 15.29 -3.16 19.11
CA ARG A 99 15.45 -2.80 20.53
C ARG A 99 15.04 -1.35 20.73
N ILE A 100 14.43 -1.06 21.88
CA ILE A 100 14.13 0.29 22.33
C ILE A 100 15.25 0.75 23.26
N GLY A 101 15.87 1.89 22.93
CA GLY A 101 17.01 2.42 23.65
C GLY A 101 17.73 3.53 22.88
N THR A 102 18.87 3.97 23.40
CA THR A 102 19.65 5.10 22.84
C THR A 102 20.85 4.67 22.01
N GLY A 103 21.05 3.35 21.83
CA GLY A 103 22.14 2.78 21.05
C GLY A 103 21.99 2.94 19.55
N ILE A 104 23.06 2.62 18.82
CA ILE A 104 23.06 2.57 17.36
C ILE A 104 22.14 1.43 16.90
N GLY A 105 21.24 1.73 15.96
CA GLY A 105 20.25 0.76 15.45
C GLY A 105 19.05 0.52 16.38
N GLU A 106 18.96 1.24 17.51
CA GLU A 106 17.82 1.17 18.41
C GLU A 106 16.78 2.27 18.11
N ILE A 107 15.52 2.01 18.46
CA ILE A 107 14.43 2.98 18.41
C ILE A 107 14.45 3.76 19.73
N PRO A 108 14.67 5.09 19.71
CA PRO A 108 14.72 5.86 20.94
C PRO A 108 13.33 5.97 21.59
N PRO A 109 13.26 5.97 22.94
CA PRO A 109 12.04 6.36 23.65
C PRO A 109 11.56 7.76 23.20
N GLY A 110 10.25 7.96 23.12
CA GLY A 110 9.64 9.18 22.60
C GLY A 110 9.65 9.31 21.07
N ALA A 111 10.17 8.31 20.33
CA ALA A 111 10.04 8.28 18.88
C ALA A 111 8.59 8.10 18.43
N THR A 112 8.25 8.65 17.27
CA THR A 112 6.98 8.38 16.59
C THR A 112 7.21 7.32 15.52
N ILE A 113 6.45 6.24 15.58
CA ILE A 113 6.40 5.19 14.57
C ILE A 113 5.19 5.44 13.69
N ARG A 114 5.39 5.54 12.37
CA ARG A 114 4.33 5.67 11.38
C ARG A 114 4.20 4.40 10.59
N MET A 115 2.99 3.87 10.50
CA MET A 115 2.65 2.75 9.63
C MET A 115 1.89 3.27 8.41
N VAL A 116 2.52 3.24 7.24
CA VAL A 116 1.89 3.56 5.94
C VAL A 116 1.26 2.29 5.37
N ILE A 117 -0.05 2.31 5.14
CA ILE A 117 -0.81 1.10 4.81
C ILE A 117 -1.08 1.01 3.32
N GLY A 118 -0.48 0.02 2.65
CA GLY A 118 -0.78 -0.27 1.26
C GLY A 118 -2.26 -0.64 1.06
N LYS A 119 -2.86 -0.15 -0.03
CA LYS A 119 -4.20 -0.50 -0.48
C LYS A 119 -4.13 -1.51 -1.61
N ARG A 120 -5.13 -2.39 -1.67
CA ARG A 120 -5.26 -3.36 -2.76
C ARG A 120 -5.43 -2.65 -4.10
N GLY A 121 -4.91 -3.25 -5.17
CA GLY A 121 -5.25 -2.84 -6.53
C GLY A 121 -6.72 -3.10 -6.87
N GLN A 122 -7.24 -2.35 -7.84
CA GLN A 122 -8.61 -2.53 -8.30
C GLN A 122 -8.79 -3.85 -9.07
N TRP A 123 -9.90 -4.55 -8.82
CA TRP A 123 -10.29 -5.74 -9.54
C TRP A 123 -11.16 -5.43 -10.78
N ALA A 124 -11.33 -6.42 -11.64
CA ALA A 124 -12.24 -6.34 -12.78
C ALA A 124 -13.20 -7.54 -12.83
N LYS A 125 -14.43 -7.30 -13.27
CA LYS A 125 -15.44 -8.31 -13.56
C LYS A 125 -15.95 -8.17 -14.99
N TYR A 126 -16.15 -9.28 -15.68
CA TYR A 126 -16.69 -9.32 -17.04
C TYR A 126 -17.74 -10.42 -17.18
N ASP A 127 -18.94 -10.08 -17.66
CA ASP A 127 -20.00 -11.08 -17.91
C ASP A 127 -19.67 -11.99 -19.09
N LEU A 128 -18.93 -11.46 -20.07
CA LEU A 128 -18.30 -12.22 -21.12
C LEU A 128 -16.96 -11.54 -21.44
N LEU A 129 -15.88 -12.32 -21.46
CA LEU A 129 -14.56 -11.78 -21.76
C LEU A 129 -14.48 -11.42 -23.25
N PRO A 130 -14.31 -10.12 -23.63
CA PRO A 130 -14.12 -9.74 -25.02
C PRO A 130 -12.77 -10.24 -25.55
N ASP A 131 -12.57 -10.23 -26.87
CA ASP A 131 -11.22 -10.37 -27.42
C ASP A 131 -10.38 -9.15 -27.05
N GLY A 132 -9.12 -9.37 -26.70
CA GLY A 132 -8.21 -8.31 -26.26
C GLY A 132 -7.36 -8.69 -25.06
N LYS A 133 -6.77 -7.66 -24.45
CA LYS A 133 -5.93 -7.74 -23.26
C LYS A 133 -6.61 -6.99 -22.11
N PHE A 134 -6.65 -7.58 -20.93
CA PHE A 134 -7.32 -7.03 -19.75
C PHE A 134 -6.41 -7.18 -18.53
N GLY A 135 -6.36 -6.13 -17.72
CA GLY A 135 -5.60 -6.10 -16.48
C GLY A 135 -6.45 -5.72 -15.26
N ALA A 136 -5.89 -6.03 -14.11
CA ALA A 136 -6.29 -5.49 -12.82
C ALA A 136 -5.12 -4.71 -12.22
N GLY A 137 -5.40 -3.78 -11.30
CA GLY A 137 -4.37 -2.96 -10.69
C GLY A 137 -3.47 -3.75 -9.75
N GLY A 138 -2.20 -3.38 -9.63
CA GLY A 138 -1.30 -3.87 -8.56
C GLY A 138 -1.62 -3.25 -7.20
N GLY A 139 -1.23 -3.91 -6.11
CA GLY A 139 -1.34 -3.35 -4.76
C GLY A 139 -0.33 -2.22 -4.51
N GLY A 140 -0.54 -1.41 -3.49
CA GLY A 140 0.45 -0.44 -2.99
C GLY A 140 1.33 -1.02 -1.89
N GLY A 141 2.58 -0.57 -1.82
CA GLY A 141 3.52 -1.00 -0.78
C GLY A 141 3.10 -0.54 0.62
N THR A 142 3.56 -1.25 1.64
CA THR A 142 3.34 -0.89 3.05
C THR A 142 4.70 -0.55 3.67
N ALA A 143 4.78 0.46 4.52
CA ALA A 143 6.04 0.85 5.17
C ALA A 143 5.87 1.19 6.64
N ILE A 144 6.93 1.00 7.43
CA ILE A 144 7.05 1.57 8.76
C ILE A 144 8.20 2.56 8.77
N LEU A 145 7.91 3.76 9.28
CA LEU A 145 8.85 4.86 9.41
C LEU A 145 8.97 5.27 10.87
N MET A 146 10.06 5.95 11.19
CA MET A 146 10.33 6.48 12.52
C MET A 146 10.75 7.94 12.43
N SER A 147 10.16 8.79 13.26
CA SER A 147 10.71 10.11 13.59
C SER A 147 11.26 10.11 15.02
N ARG A 148 12.42 10.74 15.21
CA ARG A 148 13.04 10.91 16.53
C ARG A 148 12.45 12.16 17.21
N GLY A 149 11.36 11.98 17.96
CA GLY A 149 10.71 13.05 18.72
C GLY A 149 10.18 14.17 17.84
N GLN A 150 10.54 15.42 18.13
CA GLN A 150 10.05 16.61 17.39
C GLN A 150 10.74 16.84 16.03
N SER A 151 11.57 15.91 15.57
CA SER A 151 12.15 15.99 14.23
C SER A 151 11.06 15.86 13.15
N SER A 152 11.20 16.61 12.06
CA SER A 152 10.41 16.39 10.83
C SER A 152 11.07 15.36 9.90
N ALA A 153 12.27 14.88 10.26
CA ALA A 153 12.99 13.88 9.50
C ALA A 153 12.53 12.48 9.88
N TRP A 154 12.03 11.76 8.88
CA TRP A 154 11.58 10.39 8.99
C TRP A 154 12.62 9.43 8.43
N GLN A 155 12.87 8.35 9.15
CA GLN A 155 13.72 7.23 8.74
C GLN A 155 12.85 6.03 8.40
N ILE A 156 13.10 5.39 7.26
CA ILE A 156 12.45 4.12 6.91
C ILE A 156 13.03 3.02 7.80
N LEU A 157 12.18 2.31 8.52
CA LEU A 157 12.56 1.12 9.29
C LEU A 157 12.39 -0.15 8.47
N MET A 158 11.27 -0.29 7.75
CA MET A 158 10.98 -1.47 6.95
C MET A 158 9.93 -1.18 5.87
N VAL A 159 10.00 -1.91 4.76
CA VAL A 159 9.06 -1.79 3.63
C VAL A 159 8.72 -3.16 3.09
N ALA A 160 7.43 -3.42 2.94
CA ALA A 160 6.87 -4.61 2.32
C ALA A 160 6.39 -4.28 0.90
N GLY A 161 6.95 -4.97 -0.09
CA GLY A 161 6.55 -4.83 -1.49
C GLY A 161 5.12 -5.31 -1.72
N ALA A 162 4.43 -4.66 -2.65
CA ALA A 162 3.06 -5.02 -2.99
C ALA A 162 2.98 -6.14 -4.03
N GLY A 163 1.82 -6.78 -4.11
CA GLY A 163 1.51 -7.77 -5.13
C GLY A 163 1.18 -7.13 -6.49
N ALA A 164 1.64 -7.75 -7.57
CA ALA A 164 1.27 -7.33 -8.93
C ALA A 164 -0.21 -7.60 -9.25
N GLY A 165 -0.76 -6.89 -10.22
CA GLY A 165 -2.12 -7.15 -10.73
C GLY A 165 -2.24 -8.48 -11.48
N ALA A 166 -3.46 -8.91 -11.75
CA ALA A 166 -3.74 -10.02 -12.67
C ALA A 166 -3.87 -9.53 -14.11
N GLY A 167 -3.51 -10.38 -15.09
CA GLY A 167 -3.75 -10.13 -16.51
C GLY A 167 -4.43 -11.31 -17.20
N VAL A 168 -5.24 -11.02 -18.23
CA VAL A 168 -5.85 -12.02 -19.12
C VAL A 168 -5.77 -11.52 -20.56
N GLN A 169 -5.51 -12.44 -21.49
CA GLN A 169 -5.56 -12.17 -22.92
C GLN A 169 -6.45 -13.20 -23.62
N LYS A 170 -7.40 -12.71 -24.42
CA LYS A 170 -8.27 -13.55 -25.25
C LYS A 170 -8.07 -13.24 -26.73
N MET A 171 -7.83 -14.28 -27.53
CA MET A 171 -7.69 -14.24 -28.97
C MET A 171 -8.52 -15.38 -29.58
N GLY A 172 -9.74 -15.06 -30.04
CA GLY A 172 -10.69 -16.09 -30.45
C GLY A 172 -11.06 -17.01 -29.28
N ASP A 173 -10.87 -18.33 -29.45
CA ASP A 173 -11.16 -19.35 -28.43
C ASP A 173 -10.00 -19.57 -27.46
N GLN A 174 -8.85 -18.91 -27.67
CA GLN A 174 -7.69 -19.04 -26.80
C GLN A 174 -7.72 -17.97 -25.71
N ILE A 175 -7.60 -18.41 -24.45
CA ILE A 175 -7.45 -17.54 -23.28
C ILE A 175 -6.13 -17.87 -22.60
N LYS A 176 -5.30 -16.84 -22.40
CA LYS A 176 -4.04 -16.91 -21.66
C LYS A 176 -4.14 -16.11 -20.36
N TYR A 177 -3.62 -16.68 -19.28
CA TYR A 177 -3.66 -16.11 -17.93
C TYR A 177 -2.29 -15.65 -17.49
N TYR A 178 -2.25 -14.52 -16.78
CA TYR A 178 -1.05 -13.91 -16.22
C TYR A 178 -1.27 -13.62 -14.73
N PRO A 179 -1.23 -14.64 -13.86
CA PRO A 179 -1.46 -14.46 -12.44
C PRO A 179 -0.28 -13.75 -11.78
N GLY A 180 -0.54 -12.59 -11.17
CA GLY A 180 0.47 -11.84 -10.41
C GLY A 180 1.75 -11.52 -11.18
N GLN A 181 1.64 -11.27 -12.49
CA GLN A 181 2.78 -10.84 -13.30
C GLN A 181 2.67 -9.34 -13.60
N ALA A 182 3.78 -8.62 -13.44
CA ALA A 182 3.95 -7.33 -14.12
C ALA A 182 3.95 -7.63 -15.62
N GLY A 183 3.10 -6.92 -16.35
CA GLY A 183 2.63 -7.28 -17.67
C GLY A 183 3.74 -7.64 -18.64
N ASN A 184 3.48 -8.70 -19.40
CA ASN A 184 4.42 -9.25 -20.36
C ASN A 184 4.51 -8.30 -21.55
N SER A 185 5.50 -7.41 -21.56
CA SER A 185 5.93 -6.80 -22.79
C SER A 185 6.94 -7.72 -23.44
N ASP A 186 6.63 -8.23 -24.62
CA ASP A 186 7.63 -8.90 -25.46
C ASP A 186 8.77 -7.92 -25.88
N GLU A 187 8.72 -6.66 -25.45
CA GLU A 187 9.80 -5.67 -25.52
C GLU A 187 9.90 -4.87 -24.20
N TYR A 188 11.00 -5.04 -23.45
CA TYR A 188 11.55 -4.11 -22.45
C TYR A 188 10.62 -3.62 -21.32
N SER A 189 10.58 -4.32 -20.17
CA SER A 189 11.05 -3.79 -18.85
C SER A 189 10.71 -4.77 -17.71
N TYR A 190 11.59 -5.74 -17.47
CA TYR A 190 11.47 -6.63 -16.31
C TYR A 190 11.91 -5.92 -15.03
N GLY A 191 10.97 -5.68 -14.11
CA GLY A 191 11.30 -5.48 -12.70
C GLY A 191 11.64 -6.83 -12.08
N ASN A 192 12.92 -7.24 -12.10
CA ASN A 192 13.55 -8.39 -11.42
C ASN A 192 12.86 -9.78 -11.35
N SER A 193 11.70 -10.02 -11.95
CA SER A 193 11.06 -11.34 -12.04
C SER A 193 11.04 -11.84 -13.49
N HIS A 194 11.70 -12.99 -13.72
CA HIS A 194 11.74 -13.75 -14.98
C HIS A 194 10.32 -14.07 -15.50
N PRO A 195 10.06 -14.20 -16.82
CA PRO A 195 8.72 -14.45 -17.40
C PRO A 195 8.02 -15.71 -16.88
N ASP A 196 8.78 -16.66 -16.32
CA ASP A 196 8.28 -17.96 -15.86
C ASP A 196 7.98 -17.99 -14.35
N LYS A 197 8.09 -16.85 -13.67
CA LYS A 197 7.84 -16.74 -12.22
C LYS A 197 6.70 -15.78 -11.94
N ILE A 198 5.82 -16.17 -11.02
CA ILE A 198 4.85 -15.26 -10.40
C ILE A 198 5.68 -14.14 -9.78
N ALA A 199 5.38 -12.87 -10.10
CA ALA A 199 6.15 -11.74 -9.59
C ALA A 199 5.75 -11.51 -8.12
N GLU A 200 6.55 -12.07 -7.20
CA GLU A 200 6.46 -11.73 -5.79
C GLU A 200 6.91 -10.28 -5.58
N GLY A 201 6.18 -9.52 -4.76
CA GLY A 201 6.58 -8.15 -4.40
C GLY A 201 7.93 -8.15 -3.68
N GLY A 202 8.98 -7.62 -4.32
CA GLY A 202 10.29 -7.50 -3.67
C GLY A 202 10.31 -6.41 -2.58
N THR A 203 11.11 -6.59 -1.53
CA THR A 203 11.34 -5.58 -0.46
C THR A 203 11.95 -4.27 -0.98
N SER A 204 12.57 -4.31 -2.16
CA SER A 204 13.20 -3.19 -2.88
C SER A 204 12.77 -3.09 -4.34
N GLY A 205 11.63 -3.72 -4.70
CA GLY A 205 11.23 -3.88 -6.10
C GLY A 205 11.16 -2.55 -6.84
N GLY A 206 11.92 -2.39 -7.92
CA GLY A 206 11.60 -1.41 -8.94
C GLY A 206 10.22 -1.79 -9.48
N GLY A 207 9.24 -0.88 -9.42
CA GLY A 207 7.92 -1.19 -9.96
C GLY A 207 8.06 -1.69 -11.39
N GLY A 208 7.41 -2.81 -11.68
CA GLY A 208 7.46 -3.38 -13.03
C GLY A 208 6.82 -2.39 -13.99
N LYS A 209 7.52 -2.05 -15.08
CA LYS A 209 6.89 -1.26 -16.15
C LYS A 209 6.14 -2.23 -17.05
N SER A 210 4.92 -1.86 -17.45
CA SER A 210 4.21 -2.56 -18.52
C SER A 210 3.73 -1.53 -19.55
N VAL A 211 3.81 -1.94 -20.81
CA VAL A 211 3.30 -1.19 -21.96
C VAL A 211 1.90 -1.66 -22.39
N GLU A 212 1.43 -2.81 -21.93
CA GLU A 212 0.31 -3.48 -22.60
C GLU A 212 -0.78 -4.13 -21.72
N THR A 213 -0.52 -4.48 -20.45
CA THR A 213 -1.52 -5.26 -19.69
C THR A 213 -1.64 -4.94 -18.20
N SER A 214 -0.54 -4.72 -17.48
CA SER A 214 -0.58 -4.49 -16.01
C SER A 214 0.76 -4.02 -15.48
N GLY A 215 0.86 -2.83 -14.92
CA GLY A 215 2.06 -2.37 -14.22
C GLY A 215 2.30 -3.17 -12.93
N GLY A 216 3.56 -3.46 -12.63
CA GLY A 216 3.94 -4.02 -11.33
C GLY A 216 3.72 -3.03 -10.19
N GLY A 217 3.55 -3.53 -8.97
CA GLY A 217 3.50 -2.67 -7.78
C GLY A 217 4.84 -1.98 -7.54
N GLY A 218 4.81 -0.71 -7.14
CA GLY A 218 6.02 0.00 -6.71
C GLY A 218 6.59 -0.55 -5.40
N GLY A 219 7.88 -0.31 -5.19
CA GLY A 219 8.58 -0.63 -3.94
C GLY A 219 9.07 0.64 -3.23
N ALA A 220 9.90 0.45 -2.20
CA ALA A 220 10.43 1.53 -1.35
C ALA A 220 11.10 2.69 -2.13
N TYR A 221 11.71 2.38 -3.28
CA TYR A 221 12.52 3.31 -4.07
C TYR A 221 12.18 3.28 -5.57
N GLY A 222 11.10 2.59 -5.96
CA GLY A 222 10.75 2.38 -7.36
C GLY A 222 9.27 2.62 -7.61
N ASN A 223 8.96 3.51 -8.55
CA ASN A 223 7.58 3.81 -8.91
C ASN A 223 6.93 2.63 -9.64
N GLY A 224 5.65 2.39 -9.39
CA GLY A 224 4.81 1.66 -10.35
C GLY A 224 4.56 2.58 -11.55
N GLU A 225 5.04 2.20 -12.75
CA GLU A 225 4.86 2.98 -13.98
C GLU A 225 4.07 2.21 -15.04
N HIS A 226 3.15 2.91 -15.70
CA HIS A 226 2.56 2.49 -16.98
C HIS A 226 3.01 3.47 -18.07
N GLN A 227 3.52 2.98 -19.20
CA GLN A 227 4.32 3.75 -20.14
C GLN A 227 3.51 4.42 -21.27
N LEU A 228 2.42 5.13 -20.96
CA LEU A 228 1.66 5.87 -21.98
C LEU A 228 1.28 7.28 -21.53
N GLY A 229 2.21 8.22 -21.69
CA GLY A 229 1.93 9.62 -22.07
C GLY A 229 1.33 10.59 -21.05
N GLU A 230 0.66 10.13 -19.99
CA GLU A 230 0.02 11.02 -19.01
C GLU A 230 0.61 10.82 -17.60
N LEU A 231 1.01 11.93 -16.98
CA LEU A 231 1.79 12.05 -15.74
C LEU A 231 1.04 11.53 -14.50
N HIS A 232 0.98 10.22 -14.28
CA HIS A 232 0.52 9.66 -13.00
C HIS A 232 1.47 8.57 -12.49
N TYR A 233 2.56 9.03 -11.89
CA TYR A 233 3.56 8.18 -11.25
C TYR A 233 3.04 7.63 -9.93
N GLY A 234 3.06 6.31 -9.75
CA GLY A 234 2.96 5.68 -8.45
C GLY A 234 4.19 5.99 -7.62
N ASN A 235 4.32 7.22 -7.13
CA ASN A 235 5.56 7.71 -6.54
C ASN A 235 5.96 6.89 -5.31
N ALA A 236 7.17 6.35 -5.35
CA ALA A 236 7.80 5.68 -4.22
C ALA A 236 8.18 6.70 -3.15
N GLY A 237 7.38 6.72 -2.08
CA GLY A 237 7.77 7.04 -0.71
C GLY A 237 8.49 8.36 -0.40
N TRP A 238 8.73 9.22 -1.39
CA TRP A 238 9.52 10.43 -1.24
C TRP A 238 8.76 11.65 -1.71
N LYS A 239 8.95 12.71 -0.92
CA LYS A 239 8.41 14.06 -1.07
C LYS A 239 8.03 14.35 -2.51
N ASP A 240 6.75 14.64 -2.74
CA ASP A 240 6.38 15.47 -3.88
C ASP A 240 7.32 16.68 -3.84
N ARG A 241 8.10 16.90 -4.91
CA ARG A 241 9.13 17.95 -4.95
C ARG A 241 8.56 19.34 -4.67
N ASN A 242 7.23 19.50 -4.75
CA ASN A 242 6.53 20.74 -4.54
C ASN A 242 5.75 20.81 -3.20
N LEU A 243 5.71 19.73 -2.42
CA LEU A 243 5.09 19.72 -1.09
C LEU A 243 6.16 19.50 -0.03
N SER A 244 6.27 20.43 0.92
CA SER A 244 7.02 20.29 2.17
C SER A 244 6.36 19.26 3.09
N GLY A 245 6.14 18.05 2.58
CA GLY A 245 5.30 17.03 3.19
C GLY A 245 6.10 15.89 3.81
N GLU A 246 5.48 15.28 4.82
CA GLU A 246 5.89 14.03 5.46
C GLU A 246 5.95 12.89 4.42
N PRO A 247 6.73 11.81 4.64
CA PRO A 247 6.74 10.64 3.76
C PRO A 247 5.39 9.91 3.85
N LEU A 248 4.47 10.36 3.03
CA LEU A 248 3.17 9.76 2.83
C LEU A 248 3.25 8.89 1.58
N GLY A 249 2.63 7.71 1.60
CA GLY A 249 2.54 6.86 0.41
C GLY A 249 1.95 7.60 -0.80
N GLY A 250 2.19 7.06 -1.98
CA GLY A 250 1.72 7.60 -3.27
C GLY A 250 0.39 6.98 -3.71
N ILE A 251 -0.36 7.72 -4.53
CA ILE A 251 -1.47 7.17 -5.31
C ILE A 251 -0.89 6.11 -6.25
N GLY A 252 -1.60 5.00 -6.48
CA GLY A 252 -1.21 4.05 -7.53
C GLY A 252 -1.34 4.64 -8.93
N GLY A 253 -0.82 3.94 -9.93
CA GLY A 253 -1.00 4.29 -11.33
C GLY A 253 -2.48 4.34 -11.70
N THR A 254 -2.84 5.31 -12.54
CA THR A 254 -4.20 5.51 -13.07
C THR A 254 -4.14 5.71 -14.56
N GLN A 255 -5.03 5.09 -15.31
CA GLN A 255 -5.13 5.27 -16.76
C GLN A 255 -6.58 5.06 -17.23
N ALA A 256 -7.02 5.89 -18.17
CA ALA A 256 -8.35 5.76 -18.77
C ALA A 256 -8.53 4.38 -19.43
N GLY A 257 -9.61 3.69 -19.07
CA GLY A 257 -9.90 2.33 -19.55
C GLY A 257 -9.25 1.21 -18.74
N CYS A 258 -8.30 1.53 -17.86
CA CYS A 258 -7.62 0.56 -16.99
C CYS A 258 -8.20 0.58 -15.56
N ARG A 259 -7.75 -0.38 -14.76
CA ARG A 259 -7.94 -0.49 -13.32
C ARG A 259 -6.79 0.16 -12.60
N ASN A 260 -7.11 0.98 -11.61
CA ASN A 260 -6.12 1.74 -10.86
C ASN A 260 -5.33 0.82 -9.92
N GLY A 261 -4.05 1.15 -9.79
CA GLY A 261 -3.20 0.58 -8.76
C GLY A 261 -3.58 1.07 -7.36
N GLY A 262 -3.20 0.28 -6.37
CA GLY A 262 -3.40 0.58 -4.96
C GLY A 262 -2.52 1.73 -4.48
N TRP A 263 -3.04 2.56 -3.58
CA TRP A 263 -2.25 3.57 -2.86
C TRP A 263 -1.23 2.88 -1.93
N GLY A 264 -0.03 3.43 -1.75
CA GLY A 264 0.94 2.89 -0.79
C GLY A 264 2.34 3.47 -0.91
N PHE A 265 3.26 2.96 -0.11
CA PHE A 265 4.69 3.31 -0.15
C PHE A 265 5.36 2.68 -1.37
N GLY A 266 5.35 3.40 -2.51
CA GLY A 266 5.58 2.80 -3.83
C GLY A 266 4.26 2.31 -4.41
N GLY A 267 3.42 3.25 -4.87
CA GLY A 267 2.06 2.94 -5.33
C GLY A 267 2.00 1.81 -6.36
N GLY A 268 0.87 1.09 -6.38
CA GLY A 268 0.64 -0.01 -7.31
C GLY A 268 0.57 0.43 -8.76
N GLY A 269 0.96 -0.41 -9.73
CA GLY A 269 0.73 -0.13 -11.14
C GLY A 269 -0.74 -0.26 -11.56
N SER A 270 -1.17 0.46 -12.60
CA SER A 270 -2.48 0.24 -13.25
C SER A 270 -2.43 -0.95 -14.21
N GLY A 271 -3.56 -1.61 -14.45
CA GLY A 271 -3.69 -2.68 -15.45
C GLY A 271 -5.01 -2.65 -16.18
#